data_AF-A0A7C7G2E7-F1
#
_entry.id   AF-A0A7C7G2E7-F1
#
_cell.length_a   1.000
_cell.length_b   1.000
_cell.length_c   1.000
_cell.angle_alpha   90.00
_cell.angle_beta   90.00
_cell.angle_gamma   90.00
#
_symmetry.space_group_name_H-M   'P 1'
#
loop_
_entity.id
_entity.type
_entity.pdbx_description
1 polymer ?
#
loop_
_entity_poly.entity_id
_entity_poly.type
_entity_poly.pdbx_seq_one_letter_code
_entity_poly.pdbx_strand_id
1 'polypeptide(L)' 'MESVYETFFVLKYHGGWSFIEAYNLPVKLRRWFLKRLEKQFKKEKQQMEKSKGKSSMPSMSKPSMPSTSR' A
#
# COMPACT_ATOMS: atom_id res chain seq x y z
N MET A 1 17.40 6.50 -22.43
CA MET A 1 17.87 5.34 -21.64
C MET A 1 17.38 5.36 -20.20
N GLU A 2 17.14 6.54 -19.62
CA GLU A 2 16.63 6.74 -18.24
C GLU A 2 15.45 5.84 -17.85
N SER A 3 14.38 5.79 -18.65
CA SER A 3 13.19 4.95 -18.39
C SER A 3 13.49 3.45 -18.15
N VAL A 4 14.54 2.93 -18.77
CA VAL A 4 14.95 1.53 -18.58
C VAL A 4 15.62 1.34 -17.21
N TYR A 5 16.46 2.28 -16.81
CA TYR A 5 17.12 2.26 -15.50
C TYR A 5 16.14 2.53 -14.36
N GLU A 6 15.15 3.40 -14.55
CA GLU A 6 14.06 3.59 -13.58
C GLU A 6 13.29 2.30 -13.32
N THR A 7 12.99 1.54 -14.38
CA THR A 7 12.32 0.23 -14.27
C THR A 7 13.14 -0.72 -13.39
N PHE A 8 14.46 -0.79 -13.61
CA PHE A 8 15.35 -1.63 -12.81
C PHE A 8 15.49 -1.12 -11.38
N PHE A 9 15.54 0.19 -11.18
CA PHE A 9 15.61 0.80 -9.86
C PHE A 9 14.37 0.43 -9.03
N VAL A 10 13.16 0.56 -9.59
CA VAL A 10 11.91 0.18 -8.91
C VAL A 10 11.88 -1.31 -8.57
N LEU A 11 12.31 -2.17 -9.51
CA LEU A 11 12.39 -3.62 -9.28
C LEU A 11 13.42 -4.00 -8.21
N LYS A 12 14.57 -3.31 -8.17
CA LYS A 12 15.62 -3.53 -7.16
C LYS A 12 15.22 -3.01 -5.78
N TYR A 13 14.64 -1.81 -5.74
CA TYR A 13 14.35 -1.09 -4.51
C TYR A 13 13.11 -1.63 -3.79
N HIS A 14 12.04 -1.93 -4.54
CA HIS A 14 10.79 -2.45 -3.97
C HIS A 14 10.53 -3.93 -4.26
N GLY A 15 11.07 -4.48 -5.35
CA GLY A 15 10.84 -5.86 -5.74
C GLY A 15 11.88 -6.86 -5.21
N GLY A 16 12.98 -6.40 -4.60
CA GLY A 16 14.04 -7.26 -4.05
C GLY A 16 14.91 -7.97 -5.09
N TRP A 17 14.75 -7.65 -6.38
CA TRP A 17 15.50 -8.28 -7.47
C TRP A 17 16.94 -7.80 -7.48
N SER A 18 17.92 -8.69 -7.70
CA SER A 18 19.26 -8.22 -8.07
C SER A 18 19.24 -7.57 -9.45
N PHE A 19 20.19 -6.66 -9.70
CA PHE A 19 20.29 -5.97 -10.99
C PHE A 19 20.46 -6.98 -12.15
N ILE A 20 21.24 -8.04 -11.92
CA ILE A 20 21.55 -9.08 -12.90
C ILE A 20 20.31 -9.93 -13.22
N GLU A 21 19.53 -10.31 -12.20
CA GLU A 21 18.28 -11.04 -12.41
C GLU A 21 17.26 -10.21 -13.18
N ALA A 22 17.08 -8.94 -12.81
CA ALA A 22 16.16 -8.06 -13.51
C ALA A 22 16.59 -7.84 -14.96
N TYR A 23 17.89 -7.73 -15.24
CA TYR A 23 18.43 -7.56 -16.59
C TYR A 23 18.16 -8.77 -17.48
N ASN A 24 18.32 -9.98 -16.94
CA ASN A 24 18.04 -11.24 -17.64
C ASN A 24 16.55 -11.56 -17.80
N LEU A 25 15.66 -10.82 -17.12
CA LEU A 25 14.23 -11.05 -17.20
C LEU A 25 13.64 -10.59 -18.56
N PRO A 26 12.77 -11.40 -19.19
CA PRO A 26 12.02 -10.99 -20.37
C PRO A 26 11.24 -9.69 -20.14
N VAL A 27 11.21 -8.82 -21.14
CA VAL A 27 10.57 -7.48 -21.06
C VAL A 27 9.09 -7.57 -20.63
N LYS A 28 8.37 -8.59 -21.11
CA LYS A 28 6.97 -8.84 -20.73
C LYS A 28 6.82 -9.08 -19.23
N LEU A 29 7.74 -9.84 -18.64
CA LEU A 29 7.71 -10.19 -17.23
C LEU A 29 8.08 -8.99 -16.35
N ARG A 30 9.08 -8.19 -16.75
CA ARG A 30 9.40 -6.91 -16.08
C ARG A 30 8.19 -5.98 -16.03
N ARG A 31 7.50 -5.82 -17.15
CA ARG A 31 6.28 -5.00 -17.23
C ARG A 31 5.16 -5.55 -16.34
N TRP A 32 5.03 -6.88 -16.25
CA TRP A 32 4.06 -7.50 -15.37
C TRP A 32 4.36 -7.21 -13.90
N PHE A 33 5.62 -7.34 -13.46
CA PHE A 33 6.03 -7.05 -12.08
C PHE A 33 5.81 -5.58 -11.71
N LEU A 34 6.17 -4.64 -12.60
CA LEU A 34 5.91 -3.22 -12.39
C LEU A 34 4.41 -2.94 -12.18
N LYS A 35 3.55 -3.47 -13.06
CA LYS A 35 2.09 -3.33 -12.92
C LYS A 35 1.57 -3.98 -11.63
N ARG A 36 2.17 -5.07 -11.18
CA ARG A 36 1.78 -5.75 -9.94
C ARG A 36 2.17 -4.94 -8.70
N LEU A 37 3.35 -4.32 -8.70
CA LEU A 37 3.83 -3.40 -7.66
C LEU A 37 2.94 -2.16 -7.59
N GLU A 38 2.63 -1.55 -8.72
CA GLU A 38 1.71 -0.40 -8.79
C GLU A 38 0.35 -0.72 -8.16
N LYS A 39 -0.19 -1.92 -8.42
CA LYS A 39 -1.43 -2.41 -7.78
C LYS A 39 -1.29 -2.58 -6.26
N GLN A 40 -0.12 -3.00 -5.75
CA GLN A 40 0.07 -3.09 -4.29
C GLN A 40 0.09 -1.71 -3.65
N PHE A 41 0.88 -0.78 -4.19
CA PHE A 41 0.94 0.59 -3.65
C PHE A 41 -0.44 1.27 -3.63
N LYS A 42 -1.24 1.06 -4.68
CA LYS A 42 -2.62 1.57 -4.71
C LYS A 42 -3.50 0.95 -3.62
N LYS A 43 -3.37 -0.35 -3.36
CA LYS A 43 -4.12 -1.05 -2.30
C LYS A 43 -3.69 -0.59 -0.90
N GLU A 44 -2.38 -0.51 -0.65
CA GLU A 44 -1.82 -0.04 0.61
C GLU A 44 -2.26 1.39 0.91
N LYS A 45 -2.17 2.29 -0.08
CA LYS A 45 -2.69 3.66 0.05
C LYS A 45 -4.17 3.69 0.39
N GLN A 46 -5.00 2.92 -0.32
CA GLN A 46 -6.44 2.85 -0.03
C GLN A 46 -6.72 2.33 1.39
N GLN A 47 -5.95 1.36 1.86
CA GLN A 47 -6.12 0.82 3.20
C GLN A 47 -5.69 1.82 4.28
N MET A 48 -4.59 2.55 4.06
CA MET A 48 -4.16 3.64 4.94
C MET A 48 -5.21 4.75 5.05
N GLU A 49 -5.79 5.17 3.92
CA GLU A 49 -6.83 6.21 3.92
C GLU A 49 -8.12 5.72 4.61
N LYS A 50 -8.50 4.46 4.41
CA LYS A 50 -9.64 3.85 5.14
C LYS A 50 -9.40 3.77 6.66
N SER A 51 -8.17 3.51 7.09
CA SER A 51 -7.81 3.50 8.50
C SER A 51 -7.86 4.89 9.13
N LYS A 52 -7.39 5.93 8.41
CA LYS A 52 -7.51 7.32 8.87
C LYS A 52 -8.96 7.79 9.01
N GLY A 53 -9.87 7.33 8.14
CA GLY A 53 -11.30 7.66 8.23
C GLY A 53 -12.06 6.95 9.35
N LYS A 54 -11.49 5.89 9.96
CA LYS A 54 -12.15 5.12 11.03
C LYS A 54 -11.80 5.59 12.45
N SER A 55 -10.81 6.47 12.62
CA SER A 55 -10.47 7.04 13.94
C SER A 55 -11.38 8.20 14.37
N SER A 56 -12.34 8.61 13.53
CA SER A 56 -13.42 9.54 13.90
C SER A 56 -14.73 8.79 14.12
N MET A 57 -14.78 7.85 15.07
CA MET A 57 -16.07 7.49 15.67
C MET A 57 -16.44 8.62 16.65
N PRO A 58 -17.57 9.33 16.45
CA PRO A 58 -18.07 10.30 17.43
C PRO A 58 -18.30 9.59 18.76
N SER A 59 -17.97 10.26 19.87
CA SER A 59 -18.25 9.78 21.21
C SER A 59 -19.70 9.30 21.31
N MET A 60 -19.90 7.98 21.46
CA MET A 60 -21.18 7.44 21.86
C MET A 60 -21.55 8.13 23.18
N SER A 61 -22.64 8.88 23.13
CA SER A 61 -23.21 9.64 24.23
C SER A 61 -23.29 8.74 25.46
N LYS A 62 -22.73 9.20 26.59
CA LYS A 62 -22.80 8.52 27.89
C LYS A 62 -24.26 8.07 28.14
N PRO A 63 -24.54 6.78 28.40
CA PRO A 63 -25.85 6.38 28.90
C PRO A 63 -26.10 7.10 30.23
N SER A 64 -27.20 7.84 30.33
CA SER A 64 -27.63 8.45 31.59
C SER A 64 -27.93 7.34 32.60
N MET A 65 -27.16 7.27 33.68
CA MET A 65 -27.43 6.38 34.82
C MET A 65 -28.81 6.74 35.41
N PRO A 66 -29.72 5.78 35.63
CA PRO A 66 -30.90 6.04 36.45
C PRO A 66 -30.44 6.23 37.89
N SER A 67 -30.79 7.36 38.50
CA SER A 67 -30.60 7.59 39.93
C SER A 67 -31.47 6.59 40.70
N THR A 68 -30.85 5.56 41.26
CA THR A 68 -31.51 4.71 42.24
C THR A 68 -31.58 5.48 43.54
N SER A 69 -32.72 6.13 43.81
CA SER A 69 -33.08 6.54 45.16
C SER A 69 -33.39 5.29 45.98
N ARG A 70 -32.59 5.05 47.02
CA ARG A 70 -33.02 4.31 48.21
C ARG A 70 -32.30 4.83 49.44
#